data_AF-A0AAD5BC44-F1
#
_entry.id   AF-A0AAD5BC44-F1
#
_cell.length_a   1.000
_cell.length_b   1.000
_cell.length_c   1.000
_cell.angle_alpha   90.00
_cell.angle_beta   90.00
_cell.angle_gamma   90.00
#
_symmetry.space_group_name_H-M   'P 1'
#
loop_
_entity.id
_entity.type
_entity.pdbx_description
1 polymer ?
#
loop_
_entity_poly.entity_id
_entity_poly.type
_entity_poly.pdbx_seq_one_letter_code
_entity_poly.pdbx_strand_id
1 'polypeptide(L)'
;MKVTIRLSTESSFQVTIPDNSTVEDLRNSVKVASPSPLPKEFKLIHNGQKLQPHNESLSSLNIKADDDSIQVILMAQSTDTPPISPQASSDNLALPSTATTTSTTVKKTKKKNKCSFKSCNSTPLRMVGTCSHCQGKFCAKHRLLEDHLCIGLQYCKDDAHESNAMKLQKESTIASRV
;
A
#
# COMPACT_ATOMS: atom_id res chain seq x y z
N MET A 1 -2.07 -3.38 31.30
CA MET A 1 -1.44 -2.18 30.71
C MET A 1 -2.46 -1.25 30.04
N LYS A 2 -2.21 0.08 30.08
CA LYS A 2 -3.07 1.11 29.47
C LYS A 2 -2.37 1.74 28.26
N VAL A 3 -2.99 1.65 27.08
CA VAL A 3 -2.40 2.12 25.82
C VAL A 3 -3.23 3.28 25.27
N THR A 4 -2.58 4.39 24.92
CA THR A 4 -3.24 5.53 24.28
C THR A 4 -3.05 5.44 22.76
N ILE A 5 -4.15 5.32 22.03
CA ILE A 5 -4.14 5.25 20.57
C ILE A 5 -4.50 6.61 20.01
N ARG A 6 -3.63 7.15 19.17
CA ARG A 6 -3.84 8.41 18.44
C ARG A 6 -4.26 8.08 17.01
N LEU A 7 -5.42 8.56 16.59
CA LEU A 7 -5.88 8.50 15.21
C LEU A 7 -5.22 9.61 14.39
N SER A 8 -5.22 9.44 13.08
CA SER A 8 -4.84 10.48 12.11
C SER A 8 -5.74 11.72 12.15
N THR A 9 -6.95 11.60 12.70
CA THR A 9 -7.94 12.67 12.86
C THR A 9 -7.75 13.46 14.16
N GLU A 10 -6.55 13.43 14.75
CA GLU A 10 -6.18 14.09 16.01
C GLU A 10 -6.97 13.64 17.25
N SER A 11 -7.94 12.73 17.11
CA SER A 11 -8.62 12.09 18.21
C SER A 11 -7.73 11.01 18.85
N SER A 12 -7.83 10.85 20.17
CA SER A 12 -7.13 9.80 20.90
C SER A 12 -8.09 9.08 21.85
N PHE A 13 -7.94 7.77 21.97
CA PHE A 13 -8.70 6.94 22.90
C PHE A 13 -7.79 5.96 23.63
N GLN A 14 -8.25 5.46 24.77
CA GLN A 14 -7.46 4.60 25.65
C GLN A 14 -8.02 3.19 25.62
N VAL A 15 -7.12 2.20 25.58
CA VAL A 15 -7.47 0.78 25.58
C VAL A 15 -6.69 0.08 26.67
N THR A 16 -7.40 -0.74 27.45
CA THR A 16 -6.83 -1.55 28.53
C THR A 16 -6.68 -2.98 28.07
N ILE A 17 -5.45 -3.50 28.12
CA ILE A 17 -5.12 -4.85 27.63
C ILE A 17 -4.20 -5.53 28.66
N PRO A 18 -4.32 -6.85 28.88
CA PRO A 18 -3.38 -7.60 29.72
C PRO A 18 -1.94 -7.57 29.17
N ASP A 19 -0.97 -7.75 30.07
CA ASP A 19 0.45 -7.54 29.76
C ASP A 19 1.06 -8.67 28.91
N ASN A 20 0.42 -9.85 28.89
CA ASN A 20 0.80 -11.00 28.05
C ASN A 20 0.03 -11.03 26.71
N SER A 21 -0.47 -9.90 26.24
CA SER A 21 -1.21 -9.82 24.97
C SER A 21 -0.28 -9.78 23.76
N THR A 22 -0.84 -10.16 22.62
CA THR A 22 -0.18 -10.10 21.31
C THR A 22 -0.59 -8.85 20.53
N VAL A 23 0.13 -8.56 19.45
CA VAL A 23 -0.24 -7.49 18.51
C VAL A 23 -1.65 -7.67 17.95
N GLU A 24 -2.09 -8.91 17.74
CA GLU A 24 -3.44 -9.23 17.26
C GLU A 24 -4.52 -8.88 18.27
N ASP A 25 -4.28 -9.15 19.57
CA ASP A 25 -5.21 -8.80 20.64
C ASP A 25 -5.32 -7.27 20.82
N LEU A 26 -4.19 -6.56 20.69
CA LEU A 26 -4.17 -5.10 20.58
C LEU A 26 -4.97 -4.61 19.38
N ARG A 27 -4.80 -5.23 18.20
CA ARG A 27 -5.54 -4.88 16.98
C ARG A 27 -7.05 -5.07 17.15
N ASN A 28 -7.48 -6.16 17.78
CA ASN A 28 -8.89 -6.43 18.05
C ASN A 28 -9.47 -5.44 19.07
N SER A 29 -8.74 -5.16 20.13
CA SER A 29 -9.15 -4.19 21.16
C SER A 29 -9.28 -2.76 20.59
N VAL A 30 -8.34 -2.35 19.73
CA VAL A 30 -8.40 -1.08 18.97
C VAL A 30 -9.65 -1.03 18.09
N LYS A 31 -9.99 -2.14 17.41
CA LYS A 31 -11.14 -2.22 16.51
C LYS A 31 -12.46 -2.05 17.25
N VAL A 32 -12.57 -2.60 18.46
CA VAL A 32 -13.76 -2.52 19.31
C VAL A 32 -13.89 -1.16 19.99
N ALA A 33 -12.78 -0.59 20.46
CA ALA A 33 -12.78 0.65 21.23
C ALA A 33 -12.69 1.93 20.37
N SER A 34 -12.51 1.80 19.05
CA SER A 34 -12.44 2.95 18.15
C SER A 34 -13.77 3.72 18.12
N PRO A 35 -13.75 5.07 18.25
CA PRO A 35 -14.95 5.91 18.21
C PRO A 35 -15.57 6.02 16.81
N SER A 36 -14.81 5.70 15.76
CA SER A 36 -15.25 5.73 14.36
C SER A 36 -15.02 4.39 13.67
N PRO A 37 -15.85 4.02 12.68
CA PRO A 37 -15.65 2.79 11.90
C PRO A 37 -14.28 2.82 11.21
N LEU A 38 -13.40 1.92 11.63
CA LEU A 38 -12.07 1.76 11.05
C LEU A 38 -12.12 0.89 9.79
N PRO A 39 -11.29 1.16 8.77
CA PRO A 39 -11.15 0.29 7.62
C PRO A 39 -10.71 -1.12 8.02
N LYS A 40 -10.99 -2.10 7.14
CA LYS A 40 -10.61 -3.51 7.34
C LYS A 40 -9.10 -3.68 7.58
N GLU A 41 -8.30 -2.83 6.95
CA GLU A 41 -6.84 -2.81 7.06
C GLU A 41 -6.35 -1.48 7.65
N PHE A 42 -5.73 -1.53 8.83
CA PHE A 42 -5.11 -0.37 9.47
C PHE A 42 -3.74 -0.76 10.03
N LYS A 43 -2.83 0.21 10.10
CA LYS A 43 -1.46 0.02 10.58
C LYS A 43 -1.35 0.63 11.98
N LEU A 44 -0.76 -0.12 12.90
CA LEU A 44 -0.37 0.36 14.22
C LEU A 44 1.13 0.62 14.24
N ILE A 45 1.52 1.80 14.74
CA ILE A 45 2.91 2.25 14.80
C ILE A 45 3.22 2.66 16.23
N HIS A 46 4.30 2.11 16.78
CA HIS A 46 4.82 2.43 18.10
C HIS A 46 6.32 2.76 17.97
N ASN A 47 6.79 3.87 18.56
CA ASN A 47 8.21 4.29 18.49
C ASN A 47 8.80 4.32 17.07
N GLY A 48 8.00 4.71 16.08
CA GLY A 48 8.40 4.74 14.67
C GLY A 48 8.46 3.38 13.97
N GLN A 49 8.21 2.28 14.70
CA GLN A 49 8.18 0.92 14.18
C GLN A 49 6.75 0.44 13.98
N LYS A 50 6.48 -0.17 12.82
CA LYS A 50 5.20 -0.83 12.56
C LYS A 50 5.11 -2.08 13.42
N LEU A 51 3.97 -2.29 14.08
CA LEU A 51 3.71 -3.50 14.85
C LEU A 51 3.41 -4.68 13.89
N GLN A 52 4.45 -5.17 13.21
CA GLN A 52 4.41 -6.36 12.36
C GLN A 52 5.63 -7.24 12.69
N PRO A 53 5.49 -8.57 12.75
CA PRO A 53 4.31 -9.41 12.44
C PRO A 53 3.26 -9.50 13.56
N HIS A 54 2.00 -9.81 13.22
CA HIS A 54 0.84 -9.83 14.15
C HIS A 54 0.89 -10.91 15.26
N ASN A 55 1.76 -11.91 15.10
CA ASN A 55 1.89 -13.01 16.06
C ASN A 55 2.92 -12.74 17.16
N GLU A 56 3.59 -11.58 17.15
CA GLU A 56 4.54 -11.18 18.18
C GLU A 56 3.82 -10.66 19.43
N SER A 57 4.47 -10.81 20.59
CA SER A 57 4.02 -10.25 21.86
C SER A 57 4.21 -8.72 21.90
N LEU A 58 3.43 -8.00 22.70
CA LEU A 58 3.65 -6.56 22.88
C LEU A 58 5.01 -6.25 23.53
N SER A 59 5.48 -7.13 24.42
CA SER A 59 6.76 -7.02 25.13
C SER A 59 7.98 -6.98 24.21
N SER A 60 7.96 -7.70 23.08
CA SER A 60 9.05 -7.74 22.11
C SER A 60 9.12 -6.50 21.22
N LEU A 61 8.02 -5.75 21.11
CA LEU A 61 7.92 -4.51 20.34
C LEU A 61 8.12 -3.25 21.21
N ASN A 62 8.80 -3.42 22.35
CA ASN A 62 9.04 -2.40 23.36
C ASN A 62 7.75 -1.75 23.91
N ILE A 63 6.65 -2.52 23.98
CA ILE A 63 5.43 -2.10 24.67
C ILE A 63 5.38 -2.88 25.99
N LYS A 64 5.85 -2.27 27.07
CA LYS A 64 5.89 -2.87 28.41
C LYS A 64 4.94 -2.14 29.34
N ALA A 65 4.36 -2.87 30.29
CA ALA A 65 3.45 -2.32 31.29
C ALA A 65 4.08 -1.28 32.24
N ASP A 66 5.41 -1.16 32.24
CA ASP A 66 6.19 -0.24 33.07
C ASP A 66 6.18 1.21 32.54
N ASP A 67 5.84 1.41 31.26
CA ASP A 67 5.76 2.75 30.66
C ASP A 67 4.39 3.40 30.94
N ASP A 68 4.41 4.51 31.68
CA ASP A 68 3.20 5.26 32.08
C ASP A 68 2.46 5.91 30.89
N SER A 69 3.09 6.03 29.72
CA SER A 69 2.48 6.67 28.54
C SER A 69 2.82 6.01 27.21
N ILE A 70 2.26 4.83 26.97
CA ILE A 70 2.37 4.14 25.66
C ILE A 70 1.49 4.85 24.63
N GLN A 71 2.11 5.40 23.58
CA GLN A 71 1.43 6.03 22.46
C GLN A 71 1.53 5.21 21.19
N VAL A 72 0.40 4.73 20.69
CA VAL A 72 0.31 4.00 19.41
C VAL A 72 -0.41 4.86 18.39
N ILE A 73 0.20 5.06 17.23
CA ILE A 73 -0.42 5.79 16.12
C ILE A 73 -1.17 4.79 15.26
N LEU A 74 -2.47 5.03 15.08
CA LEU A 74 -3.31 4.30 14.15
C LEU A 74 -3.38 5.06 12.82
N MET A 75 -2.93 4.40 11.75
CA MET A 75 -3.11 4.88 10.38
C MET A 75 -4.10 3.98 9.65
N ALA A 76 -5.27 4.54 9.32
CA ALA A 76 -6.22 3.95 8.39
C ALA A 76 -5.54 3.81 7.02
N GLN A 77 -5.45 2.60 6.49
CA GLN A 77 -5.03 2.42 5.11
C GLN A 77 -6.25 2.73 4.26
N SER A 78 -6.28 3.90 3.63
CA SER A 78 -7.19 4.15 2.53
C SER A 78 -6.96 3.05 1.50
N THR A 79 -7.91 2.11 1.42
CA THR A 79 -7.91 1.04 0.45
C THR A 79 -8.17 1.64 -0.92
N ASP A 80 -7.11 1.88 -1.69
CA ASP A 80 -7.07 1.50 -3.09
C ASP A 80 -5.71 0.85 -3.39
N THR A 81 -5.48 -0.29 -2.73
CA THR A 81 -4.45 -1.26 -3.14
C THR A 81 -4.91 -2.65 -2.71
N PRO A 82 -5.13 -3.60 -3.64
CA PRO A 82 -5.54 -4.97 -3.31
C PRO A 82 -4.40 -5.77 -2.65
N PRO A 83 -4.74 -6.79 -1.84
CA PRO A 83 -3.77 -7.57 -1.07
C PRO A 83 -3.19 -8.69 -1.93
N ILE A 84 -1.87 -8.89 -1.85
CA ILE A 84 -1.26 -10.18 -2.18
C ILE A 84 -0.40 -10.60 -0.99
N SER A 85 -0.79 -11.74 -0.42
CA SER A 85 -0.03 -12.61 0.46
C SER A 85 -0.39 -14.05 0.02
N PRO A 86 0.36 -15.14 0.37
CA PRO A 86 1.30 -15.21 1.48
C PRO A 86 2.56 -16.12 1.32
N GLN A 87 3.35 -16.15 2.41
CA GLN A 87 4.31 -17.18 2.90
C GLN A 87 5.76 -17.12 2.36
N ALA A 88 6.71 -16.70 3.21
CA ALA A 88 7.56 -17.51 4.13
C ALA A 88 8.75 -18.13 3.35
N SER A 89 10.02 -17.99 3.74
CA SER A 89 10.57 -18.26 5.07
C SER A 89 11.98 -17.66 5.20
N SER A 90 12.43 -17.49 6.45
CA SER A 90 13.82 -17.59 6.92
C SER A 90 14.89 -16.67 6.31
N ASP A 91 15.42 -15.74 7.09
CA ASP A 91 16.74 -15.89 7.73
C ASP A 91 17.36 -14.54 8.12
N ASN A 92 18.11 -14.61 9.22
CA ASN A 92 18.79 -13.55 9.93
C ASN A 92 19.52 -12.52 9.06
N LEU A 93 19.41 -11.24 9.43
CA LEU A 93 20.39 -10.21 9.14
C LEU A 93 20.97 -9.67 10.45
N ALA A 94 21.98 -10.38 10.95
CA ALA A 94 23.05 -9.74 11.68
C ALA A 94 23.83 -8.84 10.71
N LEU A 95 24.13 -7.61 11.15
CA LEU A 95 25.15 -6.76 10.56
C LEU A 95 26.50 -7.51 10.52
N PRO A 96 27.35 -7.20 9.53
CA PRO A 96 28.61 -6.61 9.97
C PRO A 96 29.06 -5.42 9.13
N SER A 97 29.74 -4.54 9.85
CA SER A 97 30.54 -3.43 9.40
C SER A 97 31.58 -3.81 8.33
N THR A 98 31.94 -2.78 7.59
CA THR A 98 33.16 -2.57 6.82
C THR A 98 34.37 -3.43 7.22
N ALA A 99 35.00 -4.00 6.18
CA ALA A 99 36.36 -4.56 6.09
C ALA A 99 36.65 -5.91 6.76
N THR A 100 36.86 -6.97 5.96
CA THR A 100 38.22 -7.48 5.61
C THR A 100 38.11 -8.85 4.88
N THR A 101 38.55 -8.84 3.61
CA THR A 101 39.10 -9.93 2.78
C THR A 101 38.24 -11.10 2.25
N THR A 102 38.49 -11.37 0.95
CA THR A 102 38.45 -12.67 0.21
C THR A 102 37.15 -13.12 -0.47
N SER A 103 37.09 -12.81 -1.78
CA SER A 103 36.68 -13.68 -2.90
C SER A 103 35.59 -14.74 -2.69
N THR A 104 34.44 -14.58 -3.35
CA THR A 104 33.87 -15.52 -4.35
C THR A 104 32.48 -15.08 -4.83
N THR A 105 32.17 -15.47 -6.06
CA THR A 105 31.11 -15.00 -6.95
C THR A 105 29.73 -15.59 -6.66
N VAL A 106 28.70 -14.76 -6.43
CA VAL A 106 27.28 -15.17 -6.60
C VAL A 106 26.49 -14.05 -7.29
N LYS A 107 26.07 -14.34 -8.53
CA LYS A 107 25.31 -13.43 -9.42
C LYS A 107 23.92 -13.13 -8.84
N LYS A 108 23.74 -11.97 -8.19
CA LYS A 108 22.41 -11.36 -8.04
C LYS A 108 21.92 -10.96 -9.43
N THR A 109 20.90 -11.62 -9.95
CA THR A 109 20.24 -11.22 -11.20
C THR A 109 19.60 -9.85 -10.97
N LYS A 110 20.29 -8.80 -11.41
CA LYS A 110 19.78 -7.42 -11.41
C LYS A 110 18.46 -7.41 -12.18
N LYS A 111 17.32 -7.34 -11.49
CA LYS A 111 16.04 -7.03 -12.14
C LYS A 111 16.26 -5.71 -12.89
N LYS A 112 16.20 -5.77 -14.21
CA LYS A 112 16.44 -4.61 -15.08
C LYS A 112 15.30 -3.61 -14.83
N ASN A 113 15.58 -2.55 -14.06
CA ASN A 113 14.66 -1.43 -13.86
C ASN A 113 14.55 -0.64 -15.18
N LYS A 114 13.76 -1.17 -16.12
CA LYS A 114 13.53 -0.62 -17.45
C LYS A 114 12.03 -0.44 -17.68
N CYS A 115 11.71 0.42 -18.63
CA CYS A 115 10.36 0.61 -19.13
C CYS A 115 9.78 -0.74 -19.56
N SER A 116 8.51 -0.98 -19.20
CA SER A 116 7.79 -2.21 -19.53
C SER A 116 7.40 -2.32 -21.01
N PHE A 117 7.64 -1.27 -21.80
CA PHE A 117 7.36 -1.26 -23.23
C PHE A 117 8.43 -2.02 -24.02
N LYS A 118 8.00 -2.91 -24.93
CA LYS A 118 8.89 -3.89 -25.60
C LYS A 118 10.05 -3.28 -26.39
N SER A 119 9.85 -2.10 -26.99
CA SER A 119 10.88 -1.41 -27.77
C SER A 119 11.56 -0.27 -26.99
N CYS A 120 11.36 -0.18 -25.67
CA CYS A 120 11.97 0.87 -24.86
C CYS A 120 13.03 0.33 -23.89
N ASN A 121 14.21 0.94 -23.94
CA ASN A 121 15.31 0.63 -23.02
C ASN A 121 15.48 1.68 -21.90
N SER A 122 14.59 2.67 -21.82
CA SER A 122 14.71 3.80 -20.89
C SER A 122 14.36 3.39 -19.45
N THR A 123 14.91 4.12 -18.48
CA THR A 123 14.59 3.93 -17.06
C THR A 123 13.16 4.43 -16.76
N PRO A 124 12.38 3.67 -15.97
CA PRO A 124 11.03 4.09 -15.59
C PRO A 124 11.07 5.29 -14.63
N LEU A 125 10.11 6.20 -14.77
CA LEU A 125 10.02 7.41 -13.96
C LEU A 125 9.34 7.10 -12.62
N ARG A 126 9.99 7.45 -11.50
CA ARG A 126 9.44 7.18 -10.16
C ARG A 126 8.14 7.96 -9.89
N MET A 127 8.05 9.19 -10.38
CA MET A 127 6.90 10.08 -10.15
C MET A 127 5.60 9.62 -10.84
N VAL A 128 5.71 8.85 -11.92
CA VAL A 128 4.55 8.41 -12.70
C VAL A 128 3.89 7.19 -12.09
N GLY A 129 4.65 6.40 -11.32
CA GLY A 129 4.15 5.16 -10.75
C GLY A 129 3.94 4.07 -11.81
N THR A 130 3.00 3.17 -11.52
CA THR A 130 2.57 2.08 -12.41
C THR A 130 1.26 2.46 -13.09
N CYS A 131 1.08 2.09 -14.36
CA CYS A 131 -0.21 2.28 -15.04
C CYS A 131 -1.31 1.49 -14.32
N SER A 132 -2.46 2.10 -14.09
CA SER A 132 -3.61 1.50 -13.41
C SER A 132 -4.20 0.30 -14.17
N HIS A 133 -4.17 0.32 -15.51
CA HIS A 133 -4.82 -0.70 -16.34
C HIS A 133 -3.94 -1.92 -16.60
N CYS A 134 -2.65 -1.72 -16.88
CA CYS A 134 -1.72 -2.80 -17.23
C CYS A 134 -0.64 -3.06 -16.16
N GLN A 135 -0.64 -2.30 -15.07
CA GLN A 135 0.31 -2.36 -13.94
C GLN A 135 1.80 -2.26 -14.32
N GLY A 136 2.11 -1.84 -15.55
CA GLY A 136 3.48 -1.64 -16.04
C GLY A 136 4.12 -0.35 -15.53
N LYS A 137 5.46 -0.34 -15.40
CA LYS A 137 6.26 0.86 -15.13
C LYS A 137 6.81 1.43 -16.43
N PHE A 138 6.63 2.72 -16.66
CA PHE A 138 7.00 3.37 -17.92
C PHE A 138 7.95 4.55 -17.74
N CYS A 139 8.71 4.87 -18.79
CA CYS A 139 9.56 6.06 -18.83
C CYS A 139 8.73 7.31 -19.16
N ALA A 140 9.35 8.49 -19.15
CA ALA A 140 8.68 9.75 -19.48
C ALA A 140 8.00 9.75 -20.86
N LYS A 141 8.58 9.03 -21.84
CA LYS A 141 8.04 8.91 -23.21
C LYS A 141 6.90 7.89 -23.36
N HIS A 142 6.74 6.97 -22.42
CA HIS A 142 5.73 5.90 -22.51
C HIS A 142 4.72 5.98 -21.36
N ARG A 143 4.57 7.16 -20.76
CA ARG A 143 3.70 7.38 -19.61
C ARG A 143 2.23 7.34 -19.99
N LEU A 144 1.88 7.85 -21.16
CA LEU A 144 0.50 7.92 -21.62
C LEU A 144 0.04 6.55 -22.11
N LEU A 145 -1.27 6.31 -22.04
CA LEU A 145 -1.89 5.03 -22.42
C LEU A 145 -1.63 4.71 -23.90
N GLU A 146 -1.60 5.74 -24.73
CA GLU A 146 -1.32 5.77 -26.15
C GLU A 146 0.11 5.35 -26.45
N ASP A 147 1.07 5.89 -25.70
CA ASP A 147 2.49 5.68 -25.97
C ASP A 147 2.95 4.25 -25.67
N HIS A 148 2.42 3.63 -24.61
CA HIS A 148 2.78 2.25 -24.26
C HIS A 148 1.82 1.18 -24.80
N LEU A 149 0.87 1.59 -25.65
CA LEU A 149 -0.18 0.72 -26.19
C LEU A 149 -0.90 -0.05 -25.09
N CYS A 150 -1.47 0.68 -24.15
CA CYS A 150 -2.14 0.09 -23.01
C CYS A 150 -3.34 -0.76 -23.44
N ILE A 151 -3.47 -1.95 -22.85
CA ILE A 151 -4.64 -2.81 -23.05
C ILE A 151 -5.95 -2.13 -22.63
N GLY A 152 -5.91 -1.27 -21.61
CA GLY A 152 -7.07 -0.53 -21.13
C GLY A 152 -7.49 0.65 -22.02
N LEU A 153 -6.66 1.05 -22.99
CA LEU A 153 -6.96 2.20 -23.84
C LEU A 153 -8.21 1.99 -24.68
N GLN A 154 -8.44 0.77 -25.20
CA GLN A 154 -9.62 0.50 -26.00
C GLN A 154 -10.90 0.57 -25.18
N TYR A 155 -10.91 -0.02 -23.98
CA TYR A 155 -12.07 0.06 -23.10
C TYR A 155 -12.44 1.51 -22.77
N CYS A 156 -11.44 2.36 -22.46
CA CYS A 156 -11.69 3.78 -22.22
C CYS A 156 -12.22 4.52 -23.45
N LYS A 157 -11.83 4.10 -24.66
CA LYS A 157 -12.29 4.70 -25.90
C LYS A 157 -13.73 4.31 -26.24
N ASP A 158 -14.07 3.05 -26.05
CA ASP A 158 -15.41 2.52 -26.30
C ASP A 158 -16.42 3.14 -25.32
N ASP A 159 -16.09 3.21 -24.02
CA ASP A 159 -16.92 3.83 -22.99
C ASP A 159 -17.19 5.33 -23.27
N ALA A 160 -16.15 6.06 -23.68
CA ALA A 160 -16.29 7.46 -24.10
C ALA A 160 -17.16 7.60 -25.36
N HIS A 161 -17.01 6.67 -26.32
CA HIS A 161 -17.81 6.68 -27.54
C HIS A 161 -19.28 6.36 -27.26
N GLU A 162 -19.57 5.37 -26.42
CA GLU A 162 -20.92 5.02 -26.00
C GLU A 162 -21.59 6.17 -25.25
N SER A 163 -20.89 6.80 -24.31
CA SER A 163 -21.38 7.96 -23.56
C SER A 163 -21.69 9.15 -24.47
N ASN A 164 -20.84 9.41 -25.46
CA ASN A 164 -21.06 10.47 -26.44
C ASN A 164 -22.22 10.15 -27.38
N ALA A 165 -22.33 8.90 -27.84
CA ALA A 165 -23.44 8.45 -28.66
C ALA A 165 -24.78 8.58 -27.92
N MET A 166 -24.83 8.19 -26.64
CA MET A 166 -26.02 8.33 -25.81
C MET A 166 -26.42 9.79 -25.60
N LYS A 167 -25.44 10.68 -25.34
CA LYS A 167 -25.69 12.13 -25.24
C LYS A 167 -26.24 12.69 -26.54
N LEU A 168 -25.62 12.33 -27.67
CA LEU A 168 -26.04 12.78 -28.99
C LEU A 168 -27.48 12.33 -29.30
N GLN A 169 -27.83 11.09 -28.98
CA GLN A 169 -29.20 10.58 -29.14
C GLN A 169 -30.20 11.34 -28.27
N LYS A 170 -29.84 11.65 -27.02
CA LYS A 170 -30.69 12.44 -26.09
C LYS A 170 -30.90 13.88 -26.55
N GLU A 171 -29.89 14.48 -27.18
CA GLU A 171 -29.93 15.87 -27.65
C GLU A 171 -30.46 16.01 -29.09
N SER A 172 -30.56 14.89 -29.84
CA SER A 172 -31.07 14.91 -31.20
C SER A 172 -32.54 15.33 -31.24
N THR A 173 -32.80 16.52 -31.77
CA THR A 173 -34.17 17.01 -31.99
C THR A 173 -34.67 16.48 -33.32
N ILE A 174 -35.70 15.63 -33.32
CA ILE A 174 -36.32 15.13 -34.55
C ILE A 174 -37.09 16.29 -35.18
N ALA A 175 -36.54 16.90 -36.23
CA ALA A 175 -37.28 17.83 -37.06
C ALA A 175 -38.35 17.05 -37.83
N SER A 176 -39.59 17.06 -37.32
CA SER A 176 -40.73 16.51 -38.04
C SER A 176 -40.86 17.24 -39.37
N ARG A 177 -40.62 16.52 -40.47
CA ARG A 177 -40.69 17.07 -41.82
C ARG A 177 -42.17 17.27 -42.16
N VAL A 178 -42.57 18.53 -42.39
CA VAL A 178 -43.90 18.93 -42.90
C VAL A 178 -43.96 18.69 -44.40
#